data_AF-A0A8H2JKS5-F1
#
_entry.id   AF-A0A8H2JKS5-F1
#
_cell.length_a   1.000
_cell.length_b   1.000
_cell.length_c   1.000
_cell.angle_alpha   90.00
_cell.angle_beta   90.00
_cell.angle_gamma   90.00
#
_symmetry.space_group_name_H-M   'P 1'
#
loop_
_entity.id
_entity.type
_entity.pdbx_description
1 polymer ?
#
loop_
_entity_poly.entity_id
_entity_poly.type
_entity_poly.pdbx_seq_one_letter_code
_entity_poly.pdbx_strand_id
1 'polypeptide(L)'
;IKGYDTHVTDGRVIYYGDTNHEVSTDAKYDQLLIAGTANKERFIEYLVTHESGQTDYYTFCQQAAQCGIAKSRIDIIEMTCTYLTSAEDPIVIEKIPV
;
A
#
# COMPACT_ATOMS: atom_id res chain seq x y z
N ILE A 1 9.44 -10.48 -12.28
CA ILE A 1 8.53 -9.53 -11.60
C ILE A 1 9.37 -8.33 -11.23
N LYS A 2 8.96 -7.14 -11.63
CA LYS A 2 9.66 -5.88 -11.31
C LYS A 2 9.11 -5.22 -10.06
N GLY A 3 7.85 -5.48 -9.77
CA GLY A 3 7.18 -4.95 -8.60
C GLY A 3 5.77 -5.48 -8.47
N TYR A 4 5.09 -4.99 -7.45
CA TYR A 4 3.68 -5.27 -7.23
C TYR A 4 3.02 -4.16 -6.44
N ASP A 5 1.74 -3.95 -6.72
CA ASP A 5 0.87 -3.06 -5.96
C ASP A 5 0.00 -3.89 -5.01
N THR A 6 -0.11 -3.48 -3.74
CA THR A 6 -1.13 -4.01 -2.82
C THR A 6 -2.20 -2.95 -2.59
N HIS A 7 -3.44 -3.26 -2.94
CA HIS A 7 -4.56 -2.33 -2.86
C HIS A 7 -5.17 -2.37 -1.47
N VAL A 8 -5.21 -1.21 -0.81
CA VAL A 8 -5.82 -1.03 0.52
C VAL A 8 -7.33 -1.22 0.45
N THR A 9 -7.94 -0.93 -0.70
CA THR A 9 -9.39 -0.99 -0.89
C THR A 9 -9.96 -2.38 -0.65
N ASP A 10 -9.28 -3.46 -1.05
CA ASP A 10 -9.81 -4.82 -0.97
C ASP A 10 -8.73 -5.90 -0.73
N GLY A 11 -7.49 -5.49 -0.45
CA GLY A 11 -6.36 -6.38 -0.17
C GLY A 11 -5.81 -7.12 -1.40
N ARG A 12 -6.29 -6.79 -2.60
CA ARG A 12 -5.82 -7.37 -3.86
C ARG A 12 -4.36 -7.01 -4.11
N VAL A 13 -3.61 -7.96 -4.68
CA VAL A 13 -2.24 -7.71 -5.15
C VAL A 13 -2.21 -7.76 -6.67
N ILE A 14 -1.52 -6.81 -7.29
CA ILE A 14 -1.27 -6.76 -8.74
C ILE A 14 0.23 -6.87 -8.96
N TYR A 15 0.69 -7.94 -9.60
CA TYR A 15 2.09 -8.17 -9.93
C TYR A 15 2.37 -7.78 -11.39
N TYR A 16 3.48 -7.11 -11.63
CA TYR A 16 3.90 -6.70 -12.96
C TYR A 16 5.37 -7.08 -13.26
N GLY A 17 5.66 -7.37 -14.52
CA GLY A 17 6.94 -7.89 -15.00
C GLY A 17 7.52 -7.12 -16.19
N ASP A 18 8.43 -7.75 -16.93
CA ASP A 18 9.05 -7.17 -18.14
C ASP A 18 8.13 -7.16 -19.36
N THR A 19 7.11 -7.99 -19.36
CA THR A 19 6.06 -8.00 -20.38
C THR A 19 4.91 -7.10 -19.93
N ASN A 20 4.09 -6.59 -20.88
CA ASN A 20 2.84 -5.86 -20.59
C ASN A 20 1.75 -6.75 -19.97
N HIS A 21 2.12 -7.75 -19.19
CA HIS A 21 1.21 -8.68 -18.54
C HIS A 21 1.23 -8.46 -17.03
N GLU A 22 0.04 -8.26 -16.49
CA GLU A 22 -0.22 -8.15 -15.06
C GLU A 22 -1.04 -9.35 -14.60
N VAL A 23 -0.73 -9.84 -13.41
CA VAL A 23 -1.51 -10.90 -12.75
C VAL A 23 -2.02 -10.36 -11.43
N SER A 24 -3.28 -10.63 -11.12
CA SER A 24 -3.90 -10.18 -9.89
C SER A 24 -4.49 -11.31 -9.06
N THR A 25 -4.46 -11.16 -7.74
CA THR A 25 -5.14 -12.05 -6.82
C THR A 25 -6.63 -11.71 -6.73
N ASP A 26 -7.41 -12.55 -6.07
CA ASP A 26 -8.73 -12.17 -5.61
C ASP A 26 -8.66 -11.10 -4.51
N ALA A 27 -9.78 -10.42 -4.27
CA ALA A 27 -9.96 -9.57 -3.10
C ALA A 27 -9.90 -10.42 -1.82
N LYS A 28 -9.30 -9.88 -0.76
CA LYS A 28 -9.13 -10.55 0.53
C LYS A 28 -10.26 -10.22 1.52
N TYR A 29 -10.90 -9.07 1.35
CA TYR A 29 -11.93 -8.56 2.26
C TYR A 29 -12.89 -7.61 1.52
N ASP A 30 -14.00 -7.27 2.19
CA ASP A 30 -14.98 -6.31 1.69
C ASP A 30 -14.39 -4.91 1.52
N GLN A 31 -14.93 -4.15 0.56
CA GLN A 31 -14.36 -2.89 0.13
C GLN A 31 -14.24 -1.86 1.28
N LEU A 32 -13.03 -1.39 1.54
CA LEU A 32 -12.74 -0.27 2.41
C LEU A 32 -12.88 1.06 1.65
N LEU A 33 -13.54 2.04 2.27
CA LEU A 33 -13.62 3.39 1.75
C LEU A 33 -12.31 4.14 2.01
N ILE A 34 -11.68 4.61 0.94
CA ILE A 34 -10.47 5.43 1.02
C ILE A 34 -10.88 6.89 1.26
N ALA A 35 -10.29 7.54 2.26
CA ALA A 35 -10.53 8.95 2.53
C ALA A 35 -10.09 9.81 1.33
N GLY A 36 -10.91 10.80 0.98
CA GLY A 36 -10.67 11.66 -0.20
C GLY A 36 -9.50 12.64 -0.05
N THR A 37 -8.88 12.73 1.13
CA THR A 37 -7.73 13.61 1.38
C THR A 37 -6.70 12.85 2.20
N ALA A 38 -5.46 12.88 1.74
CA ALA A 38 -4.36 12.20 2.41
C ALA A 38 -3.98 12.93 3.71
N ASN A 39 -3.79 12.17 4.78
CA ASN A 39 -3.22 12.66 6.03
C ASN A 39 -1.87 11.96 6.28
N LYS A 40 -0.80 12.60 5.82
CA LYS A 40 0.57 12.05 5.88
C LYS A 40 1.05 11.83 7.31
N GLU A 41 0.86 12.81 8.18
CA GLU A 41 1.35 12.76 9.57
C GLU A 41 0.70 11.59 10.31
N ARG A 42 -0.63 11.47 10.20
CA ARG A 42 -1.36 10.37 10.82
C ARG A 42 -0.99 9.00 10.21
N PHE A 43 -0.76 8.96 8.90
CA PHE A 43 -0.32 7.73 8.25
C PHE A 43 1.03 7.25 8.78
N ILE A 44 2.01 8.14 8.97
CA ILE A 44 3.32 7.79 9.52
C ILE A 44 3.19 7.21 10.93
N GLU A 45 2.33 7.77 11.79
CA GLU A 45 2.07 7.22 13.14
C GLU A 45 1.57 5.77 13.08
N TYR A 46 0.61 5.50 12.20
CA TYR A 46 0.08 4.15 12.01
C TYR A 46 1.09 3.19 11.38
N LEU A 47 1.89 3.68 10.42
CA LEU A 47 2.95 2.90 9.79
C LEU A 47 3.98 2.43 10.82
N VAL A 48 4.52 3.35 11.63
CA VAL A 48 5.47 3.00 12.70
C VAL A 48 4.86 2.04 13.73
N THR A 49 3.57 2.23 14.05
CA THR A 49 2.83 1.33 14.94
C THR A 49 2.71 -0.08 14.33
N HIS A 50 2.47 -0.19 13.02
CA HIS A 50 2.39 -1.46 12.31
C HIS A 50 3.76 -2.16 12.21
N GLU A 51 4.80 -1.43 11.84
CA GLU A 51 6.17 -1.96 11.72
C GLU A 51 6.74 -2.44 13.06
N SER A 52 6.28 -1.85 14.17
CA SER A 52 6.60 -2.33 15.53
C SER A 52 5.76 -3.55 15.96
N GLY A 53 4.92 -4.09 15.08
CA GLY A 53 4.16 -5.33 15.31
C GLY A 53 2.89 -5.14 16.17
N GLN A 54 2.43 -3.91 16.37
CA GLN A 54 1.29 -3.62 17.25
C GLN A 54 -0.07 -3.72 16.56
N THR A 55 -0.11 -3.78 15.22
CA THR A 55 -1.34 -3.96 14.44
C THR A 55 -1.18 -5.09 13.45
N ASP A 56 -2.26 -5.85 13.22
CA ASP A 56 -2.32 -6.78 12.11
C ASP A 56 -2.50 -6.07 10.76
N TYR A 57 -2.33 -6.82 9.68
CA TYR A 57 -2.38 -6.27 8.31
C TYR A 57 -3.74 -5.66 7.97
N TYR A 58 -4.86 -6.27 8.38
CA TYR A 58 -6.20 -5.75 8.04
C TYR A 58 -6.48 -4.44 8.78
N THR A 59 -6.13 -4.38 10.07
CA THR A 59 -6.19 -3.16 10.88
C THR A 59 -5.33 -2.06 10.28
N PHE A 60 -4.12 -2.38 9.82
CA PHE A 60 -3.27 -1.43 9.12
C PHE A 60 -3.90 -0.92 7.82
N CYS A 61 -4.51 -1.78 6.99
CA CYS A 61 -5.23 -1.35 5.79
C CYS A 61 -6.40 -0.40 6.13
N GLN A 62 -7.17 -0.66 7.19
CA GLN A 62 -8.22 0.26 7.63
C GLN A 62 -7.68 1.63 8.04
N GLN A 63 -6.56 1.65 8.77
CA GLN A 63 -5.87 2.88 9.17
C GLN A 63 -5.30 3.65 7.96
N ALA A 64 -4.70 2.94 7.02
CA ALA A 64 -4.20 3.50 5.77
C ALA A 64 -5.34 4.10 4.92
N ALA A 65 -6.48 3.41 4.83
CA ALA A 65 -7.68 3.90 4.14
C ALA A 65 -8.21 5.20 4.75
N GLN A 66 -8.28 5.27 6.09
CA GLN A 66 -8.65 6.49 6.82
C GLN A 66 -7.70 7.67 6.56
N CYS A 67 -6.44 7.39 6.23
CA CYS A 67 -5.43 8.39 5.90
C CYS A 67 -5.33 8.70 4.40
N GLY A 68 -6.23 8.16 3.57
CA GLY A 68 -6.27 8.42 2.12
C GLY A 68 -5.23 7.65 1.30
N ILE A 69 -4.65 6.59 1.86
CA ILE A 69 -3.74 5.69 1.14
C ILE A 69 -4.57 4.64 0.41
N ALA A 70 -4.41 4.57 -0.91
CA ALA A 70 -5.14 3.65 -1.78
C ALA A 70 -4.37 2.35 -2.03
N LYS A 71 -3.04 2.41 -2.08
CA LYS A 71 -2.17 1.25 -2.29
C LYS A 71 -0.75 1.47 -1.79
N SER A 72 -0.02 0.38 -1.59
CA SER A 72 1.44 0.40 -1.55
C SER A 72 2.00 -0.21 -2.82
N ARG A 73 3.10 0.36 -3.32
CA ARG A 73 3.85 -0.13 -4.48
C ARG A 73 5.21 -0.60 -4.01
N ILE A 74 5.52 -1.86 -4.27
CA ILE A 74 6.85 -2.42 -4.07
C ILE A 74 7.58 -2.40 -5.40
N ASP A 75 8.66 -1.62 -5.48
CA ASP A 75 9.61 -1.67 -6.58
C ASP A 75 10.82 -2.51 -6.16
N ILE A 76 10.98 -3.67 -6.80
CA ILE A 76 12.03 -4.64 -6.46
C ILE A 76 13.37 -4.22 -7.09
N ILE A 77 13.35 -3.42 -8.16
CA ILE A 77 14.56 -2.94 -8.82
C ILE A 77 15.17 -1.80 -7.99
N GLU A 78 14.33 -0.84 -7.60
CA GLU A 78 14.75 0.31 -6.78
C GLU A 78 14.77 0.00 -5.28
N MET A 79 14.28 -1.17 -4.87
CA MET A 79 14.15 -1.61 -3.48
C MET A 79 13.38 -0.60 -2.62
N THR A 80 12.19 -0.20 -3.09
CA THR A 80 11.33 0.77 -2.39
C THR A 80 9.93 0.25 -2.13
N CYS A 81 9.33 0.72 -1.03
CA CYS A 81 7.90 0.65 -0.76
C CYS A 81 7.33 2.07 -0.80
N THR A 82 6.38 2.33 -1.70
CA THR A 82 5.77 3.66 -1.88
C THR A 82 4.28 3.60 -1.57
N TYR A 83 3.80 4.40 -0.63
CA TYR A 83 2.38 4.51 -0.30
C TYR A 83 1.75 5.65 -1.10
N LEU A 84 0.70 5.31 -1.85
CA LEU A 84 0.13 6.16 -2.89
C LEU A 84 -1.33 6.49 -2.56
N THR A 85 -1.76 7.70 -2.91
CA THR A 85 -3.17 8.08 -2.92
C THR A 85 -3.88 7.48 -4.14
N SER A 86 -5.21 7.63 -4.21
CA SER A 86 -6.00 7.27 -5.40
C SER A 86 -5.64 8.08 -6.65
N ALA A 87 -4.93 9.20 -6.50
CA ALA A 87 -4.43 10.02 -7.61
C ALA A 87 -3.00 9.62 -8.04
N GLU A 88 -2.46 8.52 -7.49
CA GLU A 88 -1.07 8.08 -7.67
C GLU A 88 -0.02 9.03 -7.09
N ASP A 89 -0.41 9.92 -6.17
CA ASP A 89 0.53 10.80 -5.47
C ASP A 89 1.28 10.03 -4.37
N PRO A 90 2.63 10.03 -4.35
CA PRO A 90 3.40 9.36 -3.30
C PRO A 90 3.36 10.17 -2.00
N ILE A 91 2.95 9.53 -0.91
CA ILE A 91 2.84 10.14 0.43
C ILE A 91 4.08 9.84 1.27
N VAL A 92 4.50 8.57 1.29
CA VAL A 92 5.69 8.06 1.97
C VAL A 92 6.41 7.09 1.02
N ILE A 93 7.73 7.18 0.99
CA ILE A 93 8.61 6.24 0.27
C ILE A 93 9.61 5.71 1.28
N GLU A 94 9.63 4.40 1.46
CA GLU A 94 10.55 3.69 2.34
C GLU A 94 11.56 2.89 1.51
N LYS A 95 12.78 2.80 2.02
CA LYS A 95 13.77 1.88 1.46
C LYS A 95 13.58 0.52 2.10
N ILE A 96 13.48 -0.51 1.26
CA ILE A 96 13.46 -1.90 1.71
C ILE A 96 14.91 -2.30 2.00
N PRO A 97 15.24 -2.76 3.23
CA PRO A 97 16.57 -3.26 3.53
C PRO A 97 16.95 -4.44 2.64
N VAL A 98 18.21 -4.47 2.19
CA VAL A 98 18.86 -5.60 1.50
C VAL A 98 19.67 -6.45 2.46
#